data_AF-A0A9W3A7F4-F1
#
_entry.id   AF-A0A9W3A7F4-F1
#
_cell.length_a   1.000
_cell.length_b   1.000
_cell.length_c   1.000
_cell.angle_alpha   90.00
_cell.angle_beta   90.00
_cell.angle_gamma   90.00
#
_symmetry.space_group_name_H-M   'P 1'
#
loop_
_entity.id
_entity.type
_entity.pdbx_description
1 polymer ?
#
loop_
_entity_poly.entity_id
_entity_poly.type
_entity_poly.pdbx_seq_one_letter_code
_entity_poly.pdbx_strand_id
1 'polypeptide(L)'
;MNRRQMSSLETVVFVFVSFLSGSYCKCPDYVFVQEENYERNFSAITTVGARPLGFMKGTWYYNQDQPNPCTTVSGADKRKLEIMAEAIPAARLCVSLNGVQKTCSDPGTGRLYQCVPGTGNDNVEFTGTTGAEADIQFWYRLTLGSESDNEDTWCSGRDTEQFPTSLKSLPANYPLNTGTDVSHNASAPKGLSLILSVLFLATICNLTVL
;
A
#
# COMPACT_ATOMS: atom_id res chain seq x y z
N MET A 1 50.21 57.31 -31.28
CA MET A 1 49.60 56.66 -30.10
C MET A 1 48.62 55.62 -30.59
N ASN A 2 48.98 54.34 -30.45
CA ASN A 2 48.23 53.21 -30.96
C ASN A 2 48.51 52.00 -30.05
N ARG A 3 47.52 51.08 -29.93
CA ARG A 3 47.48 49.81 -29.17
C ARG A 3 46.92 49.93 -27.73
N ARG A 4 45.69 49.45 -27.52
CA ARG A 4 45.24 48.06 -27.17
C ARG A 4 45.62 47.68 -25.73
N GLN A 5 44.63 47.32 -24.91
CA GLN A 5 44.51 45.96 -24.36
C GLN A 5 43.12 45.73 -23.73
N MET A 6 42.59 44.54 -24.04
CA MET A 6 41.43 43.86 -23.45
C MET A 6 41.78 43.34 -22.06
N SER A 7 40.81 43.37 -21.14
CA SER A 7 40.50 42.32 -20.14
C SER A 7 39.37 42.88 -19.29
N SER A 8 38.20 42.29 -19.20
CA SER A 8 37.97 41.00 -18.56
C SER A 8 36.57 40.54 -18.94
N LEU A 9 36.47 39.34 -19.51
CA LEU A 9 35.19 38.63 -19.66
C LEU A 9 34.78 38.14 -18.27
N GLU A 10 33.80 38.76 -17.65
CA GLU A 10 33.13 38.18 -16.48
C GLU A 10 32.22 37.06 -16.96
N THR A 11 32.65 35.82 -16.74
CA THR A 11 31.85 34.61 -16.98
C THR A 11 30.77 34.51 -15.91
N VAL A 12 29.53 34.86 -16.27
CA VAL A 12 28.36 34.60 -15.44
C VAL A 12 28.04 33.11 -15.52
N VAL A 13 28.38 32.36 -14.47
CA VAL A 13 28.00 30.95 -14.33
C VAL A 13 26.55 30.89 -13.85
N PHE A 14 25.62 30.66 -14.77
CA PHE A 14 24.24 30.31 -14.44
C PHE A 14 24.19 28.87 -13.95
N VAL A 15 24.11 28.67 -12.64
CA VAL A 15 23.79 27.38 -12.04
C VAL A 15 22.29 27.14 -12.23
N PHE A 16 21.93 26.36 -13.25
CA PHE A 16 20.60 25.77 -13.36
C PHE A 16 20.43 24.78 -12.22
N VAL A 17 19.77 25.21 -11.14
CA VAL A 17 19.18 24.28 -10.17
C VAL A 17 18.00 23.65 -10.89
N SER A 18 18.26 22.53 -11.55
CA SER A 18 17.21 21.66 -12.07
C SER A 18 16.35 21.25 -10.88
N PHE A 19 15.13 21.79 -10.82
CA PHE A 19 14.09 21.25 -9.96
C PHE A 19 13.88 19.82 -10.42
N LEU A 20 14.51 18.88 -9.70
CA LEU A 20 14.10 17.49 -9.71
C LEU A 20 12.71 17.49 -9.08
N SER A 21 11.69 17.68 -9.91
CA SER A 21 10.33 17.27 -9.60
C SER A 21 10.42 15.77 -9.36
N GLY A 22 10.65 15.39 -8.10
CA GLY A 22 10.56 14.00 -7.69
C GLY A 22 9.22 13.50 -8.17
N SER A 23 9.20 12.50 -9.04
CA SER A 23 7.96 11.84 -9.41
C SER A 23 7.48 11.12 -8.15
N TYR A 24 6.62 11.78 -7.37
CA TYR A 24 5.86 11.10 -6.35
C TYR A 24 5.03 10.04 -7.09
N CYS A 25 5.34 8.76 -6.88
CA CYS A 25 4.58 7.68 -7.46
C CYS A 25 3.12 7.86 -7.01
N LYS A 26 2.24 8.25 -7.94
CA LYS A 26 0.80 8.34 -7.66
C LYS A 26 0.31 6.92 -7.34
N CYS A 27 -0.45 6.78 -6.26
CA CYS A 27 -1.10 5.51 -5.94
C CYS A 27 -2.04 5.10 -7.09
N PRO A 28 -2.12 3.80 -7.43
CA PRO A 28 -3.05 3.30 -8.43
C PRO A 28 -4.50 3.51 -7.96
N ASP A 29 -5.38 3.85 -8.90
CA ASP A 29 -6.80 4.04 -8.59
C ASP A 29 -7.44 2.70 -8.19
N TYR A 30 -8.27 2.72 -7.14
CA TYR A 30 -8.95 1.53 -6.63
C TYR A 30 -10.11 1.13 -7.56
N VAL A 31 -10.13 -0.14 -7.97
CA VAL A 31 -11.22 -0.68 -8.78
C VAL A 31 -12.22 -1.39 -7.87
N PHE A 32 -13.41 -0.79 -7.71
CA PHE A 32 -14.50 -1.41 -6.97
C PHE A 32 -14.99 -2.67 -7.67
N VAL A 33 -15.14 -3.73 -6.88
CA VAL A 33 -15.80 -4.97 -7.30
C VAL A 33 -17.24 -4.91 -6.80
N GLN A 34 -18.22 -5.17 -7.66
CA GLN A 34 -19.62 -5.26 -7.23
C GLN A 34 -19.82 -6.51 -6.37
N GLU A 35 -20.68 -6.42 -5.35
CA GLU A 35 -20.85 -7.50 -4.37
C GLU A 35 -21.33 -8.84 -4.99
N GLU A 36 -22.10 -8.77 -6.08
CA GLU A 36 -22.54 -9.94 -6.86
C GLU A 36 -21.38 -10.71 -7.52
N ASN A 37 -20.27 -10.02 -7.77
CA ASN A 37 -19.06 -10.60 -8.37
C ASN A 37 -18.05 -11.08 -7.31
N TYR A 38 -18.42 -11.07 -6.03
CA TYR A 38 -17.56 -11.56 -4.96
C TYR A 38 -17.45 -13.09 -5.00
N GLU A 39 -16.22 -13.58 -5.06
CA GLU A 39 -15.96 -14.99 -4.83
C GLU A 39 -16.15 -15.28 -3.34
N ARG A 40 -17.12 -16.11 -2.96
CA ARG A 40 -17.35 -16.48 -1.55
C ARG A 40 -16.61 -17.76 -1.14
N ASN A 41 -15.83 -18.34 -2.05
CA ASN A 41 -15.01 -19.50 -1.76
C ASN A 41 -13.80 -19.09 -0.92
N PHE A 42 -13.36 -19.99 -0.04
CA PHE A 42 -12.09 -19.82 0.66
C PHE A 42 -10.94 -19.92 -0.33
N SER A 43 -10.09 -18.90 -0.34
CA SER A 43 -8.90 -18.84 -1.18
C SER A 43 -7.70 -18.38 -0.36
N ALA A 44 -6.58 -19.08 -0.53
CA ALA A 44 -5.32 -18.69 0.10
C ALA A 44 -4.83 -17.35 -0.48
N ILE A 45 -4.12 -16.56 0.32
CA ILE A 45 -3.51 -15.29 -0.13
C ILE A 45 -2.45 -15.46 -1.25
N THR A 46 -2.00 -16.70 -1.46
CA THR A 46 -1.08 -17.08 -2.52
C THR A 46 -1.77 -17.42 -3.84
N THR A 47 -3.09 -17.59 -3.87
CA THR A 47 -3.83 -17.92 -5.09
C THR A 47 -4.03 -16.66 -5.93
N VAL A 48 -3.26 -16.55 -7.02
CA VAL A 48 -3.35 -15.42 -7.96
C VAL A 48 -4.74 -15.35 -8.58
N GLY A 49 -5.36 -14.17 -8.56
CA GLY A 49 -6.67 -13.92 -9.16
C GLY A 49 -7.88 -14.28 -8.28
N ALA A 50 -7.70 -15.00 -7.18
CA ALA A 50 -8.78 -15.22 -6.22
C ALA A 50 -9.11 -13.92 -5.47
N ARG A 51 -10.40 -13.58 -5.37
CA ARG A 51 -10.86 -12.35 -4.71
C ARG A 51 -11.95 -12.69 -3.69
N PRO A 52 -11.59 -13.34 -2.57
CA PRO A 52 -12.56 -13.72 -1.57
C PRO A 52 -13.29 -12.47 -1.08
N LEU A 53 -14.62 -12.44 -1.19
CA LEU A 53 -15.47 -11.31 -0.78
C LEU A 53 -15.10 -9.96 -1.43
N GLY A 54 -14.49 -9.98 -2.61
CA GLY A 54 -14.05 -8.79 -3.32
C GLY A 54 -12.77 -8.15 -2.78
N PHE A 55 -12.04 -8.83 -1.90
CA PHE A 55 -10.78 -8.33 -1.38
C PHE A 55 -9.67 -8.35 -2.45
N MET A 56 -8.83 -7.32 -2.40
CA MET A 56 -7.60 -7.11 -3.16
C MET A 56 -6.40 -7.51 -2.30
N LYS A 57 -5.31 -7.96 -2.93
CA LYS A 57 -4.08 -8.34 -2.22
C LYS A 57 -3.14 -7.14 -2.11
N GLY A 58 -2.48 -7.00 -0.97
CA GLY A 58 -1.34 -6.12 -0.76
C GLY A 58 -0.18 -6.86 -0.10
N THR A 59 1.03 -6.30 -0.23
CA THR A 59 2.21 -6.80 0.48
C THR A 59 3.05 -5.63 0.92
N TRP A 60 3.21 -5.46 2.22
CA TRP A 60 4.12 -4.50 2.80
C TRP A 60 5.48 -5.19 3.03
N TYR A 61 6.54 -4.63 2.46
CA TYR A 61 7.87 -5.22 2.51
C TYR A 61 8.67 -4.69 3.70
N TYR A 62 9.16 -5.59 4.54
CA TYR A 62 9.94 -5.23 5.72
C TYR A 62 11.37 -4.83 5.33
N ASN A 63 11.87 -3.71 5.88
CA ASN A 63 13.23 -3.20 5.66
C ASN A 63 13.64 -3.09 4.18
N GLN A 64 12.68 -2.80 3.30
CA GLN A 64 12.98 -2.50 1.90
C GLN A 64 12.68 -1.03 1.59
N ASP A 65 13.47 -0.46 0.67
CA ASP A 65 13.25 0.89 0.13
C ASP A 65 12.08 0.93 -0.88
N GLN A 66 11.07 0.08 -0.68
CA GLN A 66 9.86 0.06 -1.49
C GLN A 66 8.81 1.01 -0.90
N PRO A 67 8.03 1.71 -1.74
CA PRO A 67 6.93 2.50 -1.24
C PRO A 67 5.90 1.60 -0.55
N ASN A 68 5.26 2.13 0.49
CA ASN A 68 4.16 1.46 1.16
C ASN A 68 3.04 1.16 0.14
N PRO A 69 2.38 -0.02 0.22
CA PRO A 69 1.24 -0.31 -0.62
C PRO A 69 0.18 0.76 -0.45
N CYS A 70 -0.29 1.33 -1.55
CA CYS A 70 -1.31 2.36 -1.50
C CYS A 70 -2.27 2.28 -2.69
N THR A 71 -3.43 2.90 -2.54
CA THR A 71 -4.43 3.04 -3.59
C THR A 71 -5.19 4.36 -3.44
N THR A 72 -5.63 4.94 -4.55
CA THR A 72 -6.45 6.15 -4.56
C THR A 72 -7.92 5.78 -4.74
N VAL A 73 -8.77 6.22 -3.83
CA VAL A 73 -10.22 6.10 -3.92
C VAL A 73 -10.80 7.42 -4.40
N SER A 74 -11.33 7.42 -5.61
CA SER A 74 -12.05 8.56 -6.19
C SER A 74 -13.55 8.50 -5.89
N GLY A 75 -14.20 9.66 -5.84
CA GLY A 75 -15.66 9.76 -5.70
C GLY A 75 -16.13 9.52 -4.26
N ALA A 76 -15.25 9.73 -3.27
CA ALA A 76 -15.57 9.62 -1.85
C ALA A 76 -16.14 10.93 -1.24
N ASP A 77 -16.38 11.96 -2.06
CA ASP A 77 -16.89 13.25 -1.61
C ASP A 77 -18.25 13.07 -0.95
N LYS A 78 -18.40 13.57 0.28
CA LYS A 78 -19.63 13.44 1.09
C LYS A 78 -20.07 12.00 1.35
N ARG A 79 -19.21 11.02 1.12
CA ARG A 79 -19.48 9.60 1.36
C ARG A 79 -18.55 9.08 2.45
N LYS A 80 -18.97 8.06 3.19
CA LYS A 80 -18.08 7.34 4.09
C LYS A 80 -17.30 6.30 3.29
N LEU A 81 -16.01 6.18 3.58
CA LEU A 81 -15.14 5.13 3.09
C LEU A 81 -15.04 4.05 4.17
N GLU A 82 -15.53 2.86 3.85
CA GLU A 82 -15.27 1.64 4.60
C GLU A 82 -13.94 1.04 4.14
N ILE A 83 -13.12 0.67 5.12
CA ILE A 83 -11.83 0.04 4.94
C ILE A 83 -11.85 -1.26 5.76
N MET A 84 -11.75 -2.39 5.08
CA MET A 84 -11.54 -3.69 5.70
C MET A 84 -10.19 -4.24 5.27
N ALA A 85 -9.42 -4.77 6.21
CA ALA A 85 -8.18 -5.46 5.89
C ALA A 85 -7.91 -6.63 6.83
N GLU A 86 -7.23 -7.65 6.33
CA GLU A 86 -6.80 -8.83 7.08
C GLU A 86 -5.39 -9.25 6.65
N ALA A 87 -4.44 -9.20 7.58
CA ALA A 87 -3.09 -9.72 7.41
C ALA A 87 -3.04 -11.25 7.58
N ILE A 88 -2.28 -11.92 6.73
CA ILE A 88 -2.08 -13.37 6.73
C ILE A 88 -0.58 -13.68 6.54
N PRO A 89 0.11 -14.27 7.53
CA PRO A 89 -0.35 -14.60 8.88
C PRO A 89 -0.71 -13.33 9.69
N ALA A 90 -1.39 -13.52 10.82
CA ALA A 90 -1.86 -12.40 11.64
C ALA A 90 -0.68 -11.51 12.08
N ALA A 91 -0.61 -10.32 11.51
CA ALA A 91 0.40 -9.32 11.77
C ALA A 91 -0.26 -7.95 11.89
N ARG A 92 0.33 -7.05 12.68
CA ARG A 92 -0.28 -5.74 12.93
C ARG A 92 -0.13 -4.86 11.69
N LEU A 93 -1.26 -4.51 11.09
CA LEU A 93 -1.36 -3.68 9.88
C LEU A 93 -1.97 -2.34 10.26
N CYS A 94 -1.42 -1.25 9.74
CA CYS A 94 -1.95 0.08 9.89
C CYS A 94 -2.35 0.67 8.55
N VAL A 95 -3.42 1.47 8.55
CA VAL A 95 -3.91 2.18 7.38
C VAL A 95 -3.84 3.67 7.64
N SER A 96 -3.29 4.41 6.68
CA SER A 96 -3.26 5.86 6.65
C SER A 96 -4.20 6.39 5.57
N LEU A 97 -5.05 7.37 5.93
CA LEU A 97 -5.80 8.16 4.96
C LEU A 97 -5.08 9.50 4.72
N ASN A 98 -4.71 9.76 3.47
CA ASN A 98 -4.05 10.99 3.02
C ASN A 98 -2.78 11.37 3.81
N GLY A 99 -2.11 10.38 4.43
CA GLY A 99 -0.94 10.61 5.28
C GLY A 99 -1.24 11.22 6.66
N VAL A 100 -2.51 11.44 7.02
CA VAL A 100 -2.91 12.16 8.25
C VAL A 100 -3.49 11.23 9.30
N GLN A 101 -4.45 10.38 8.93
CA GLN A 101 -5.16 9.53 9.90
C GLN A 101 -4.60 8.12 9.86
N LYS A 102 -3.91 7.66 10.91
CA LYS A 102 -3.39 6.30 11.02
C LYS A 102 -4.19 5.47 12.02
N THR A 103 -4.87 4.44 11.55
CA THR A 103 -5.52 3.43 12.39
C THR A 103 -4.83 2.09 12.21
N CYS A 104 -4.62 1.34 13.29
CA CYS A 104 -3.98 0.02 13.23
C CYS A 104 -4.92 -1.07 13.71
N SER A 105 -4.77 -2.27 13.15
CA SER A 105 -5.41 -3.48 13.65
C SER A 105 -5.01 -3.72 15.11
N ASP A 106 -5.86 -4.45 15.83
CA ASP A 106 -5.53 -4.90 17.17
C ASP A 106 -4.26 -5.79 17.15
N PRO A 107 -3.44 -5.76 18.21
CA PRO A 107 -2.29 -6.64 18.33
C PRO A 107 -2.70 -8.11 18.18
N GLY A 108 -2.02 -8.85 17.29
CA GLY A 108 -2.20 -10.29 17.13
C GLY A 108 -3.44 -10.75 16.34
N THR A 109 -4.34 -9.85 15.94
CA THR A 109 -5.50 -10.22 15.10
C THR A 109 -5.20 -10.05 13.61
N GLY A 110 -4.44 -9.00 13.27
CA GLY A 110 -4.20 -8.59 11.89
C GLY A 110 -5.45 -8.15 11.12
N ARG A 111 -6.60 -8.04 11.80
CA ARG A 111 -7.88 -7.61 11.22
C ARG A 111 -8.15 -6.15 11.56
N LEU A 112 -8.53 -5.40 10.54
CA LEU A 112 -8.89 -3.99 10.64
C LEU A 112 -10.26 -3.81 9.99
N TYR A 113 -11.17 -3.16 10.70
CA TYR A 113 -12.39 -2.58 10.15
C TYR A 113 -12.41 -1.11 10.56
N GLN A 114 -12.50 -0.21 9.58
CA GLN A 114 -12.53 1.22 9.82
C GLN A 114 -13.53 1.88 8.87
N CYS A 115 -14.26 2.85 9.40
CA CYS A 115 -15.12 3.72 8.62
C CYS A 115 -14.70 5.17 8.84
N VAL A 116 -14.44 5.90 7.75
CA VAL A 116 -13.97 7.30 7.80
C VAL A 116 -14.73 8.16 6.80
N PRO A 117 -14.96 9.46 7.09
CA PRO A 117 -15.44 10.39 6.09
C PRO A 117 -14.44 10.51 4.93
N GLY A 118 -14.92 10.37 3.70
CA GLY A 118 -14.13 10.60 2.50
C GLY A 118 -14.01 12.08 2.16
N THR A 119 -12.95 12.44 1.43
CA THR A 119 -12.64 13.81 1.03
C THR A 119 -12.75 14.04 -0.48
N GLY A 120 -13.12 13.01 -1.24
CA GLY A 120 -13.26 13.06 -2.70
C GLY A 120 -12.23 12.21 -3.41
N ASN A 121 -10.95 12.46 -3.16
CA ASN A 121 -9.82 11.69 -3.69
C ASN A 121 -8.93 11.29 -2.51
N ASP A 122 -9.22 10.12 -1.94
CA ASP A 122 -8.55 9.65 -0.74
C ASP A 122 -7.44 8.64 -1.06
N ASN A 123 -6.22 8.95 -0.66
CA ASN A 123 -5.10 8.02 -0.71
C ASN A 123 -5.13 7.14 0.54
N VAL A 124 -5.33 5.84 0.33
CA VAL A 124 -5.27 4.82 1.37
C VAL A 124 -3.92 4.15 1.29
N GLU A 125 -3.10 4.29 2.32
CA GLU A 125 -1.75 3.70 2.41
C GLU A 125 -1.70 2.67 3.54
N PHE A 126 -1.06 1.53 3.31
CA PHE A 126 -0.92 0.44 4.25
C PHE A 126 0.52 0.36 4.77
N THR A 127 0.69 0.28 6.10
CA THR A 127 1.99 0.19 6.75
C THR A 127 2.02 -0.97 7.75
N GLY A 128 3.11 -1.73 7.74
CA GLY A 128 3.43 -2.62 8.85
C GLY A 128 3.83 -1.83 10.09
N THR A 129 3.71 -2.44 11.27
CA THR A 129 4.20 -1.80 12.50
C THR A 129 5.70 -1.94 12.67
N THR A 130 6.29 -0.97 13.37
CA THR A 130 7.64 -1.08 13.94
C THR A 130 7.73 -2.31 14.83
N GLY A 131 8.51 -3.31 14.41
CA GLY A 131 8.64 -4.61 15.09
C GLY A 131 8.16 -5.81 14.29
N ALA A 132 7.60 -5.61 13.09
CA ALA A 132 7.54 -6.70 12.11
C ALA A 132 8.97 -7.16 11.79
N GLU A 133 9.20 -8.47 11.68
CA GLU A 133 10.49 -9.05 11.28
C GLU A 133 10.42 -9.70 9.89
N ALA A 134 9.27 -9.59 9.23
CA ALA A 134 8.97 -10.20 7.95
C ALA A 134 7.98 -9.34 7.15
N ASP A 135 7.91 -9.61 5.84
CA ASP A 135 6.93 -9.02 4.95
C ASP A 135 5.50 -9.37 5.41
N ILE A 136 4.60 -8.40 5.31
CA ILE A 136 3.21 -8.57 5.70
C ILE A 136 2.37 -8.67 4.43
N GLN A 137 1.83 -9.86 4.17
CA GLN A 137 0.81 -10.05 3.15
C GLN A 137 -0.57 -9.81 3.78
N PHE A 138 -1.44 -9.12 3.06
CA PHE A 138 -2.79 -8.85 3.54
C PHE A 138 -3.80 -8.78 2.40
N TRP A 139 -5.05 -9.10 2.74
CA TRP A 139 -6.21 -8.80 1.94
C TRP A 139 -6.78 -7.46 2.39
N TYR A 140 -7.26 -6.63 1.48
CA TYR A 140 -8.02 -5.42 1.81
C TYR A 140 -9.21 -5.21 0.86
N ARG A 141 -10.27 -4.56 1.35
CA ARG A 141 -11.44 -4.16 0.57
C ARG A 141 -11.85 -2.77 0.98
N LEU A 142 -12.14 -1.94 -0.02
CA LEU A 142 -12.66 -0.59 0.15
C LEU A 142 -14.07 -0.52 -0.43
N THR A 143 -14.99 0.09 0.32
CA THR A 143 -16.38 0.29 -0.10
C THR A 143 -16.79 1.73 0.19
N LEU A 144 -17.50 2.37 -0.74
CA LEU A 144 -18.09 3.69 -0.51
C LEU A 144 -19.54 3.56 -0.10
N GLY A 145 -19.94 4.32 0.92
CA GLY A 145 -21.34 4.48 1.29
C GLY A 145 -22.18 5.10 0.19
N SER A 146 -23.50 5.01 0.27
CA SER A 146 -24.33 5.69 -0.74
C SER A 146 -24.23 7.22 -0.59
N GLU A 147 -24.44 7.97 -1.68
CA GLU A 147 -24.45 9.44 -1.63
C GLU A 147 -25.64 10.00 -0.84
N SER A 148 -26.73 9.24 -0.79
CA SER A 148 -27.96 9.59 -0.07
C SER A 148 -27.94 9.22 1.41
N ASP A 149 -26.99 8.38 1.82
CA ASP A 149 -26.85 7.87 3.18
C ASP A 149 -25.64 8.54 3.83
N ASN A 150 -25.81 9.85 4.01
CA ASN A 150 -24.93 10.72 4.80
C ASN A 150 -25.23 10.60 6.31
N GLU A 151 -26.24 9.81 6.69
CA GLU A 151 -26.53 9.48 8.07
C GLU A 151 -25.43 8.55 8.62
N ASP A 152 -25.01 8.75 9.86
CA ASP A 152 -23.89 8.02 10.51
C ASP A 152 -24.13 6.49 10.69
N THR A 153 -25.13 5.93 10.01
CA THR A 153 -25.63 4.56 10.12
C THR A 153 -25.07 3.63 9.05
N TRP A 154 -24.54 4.13 7.93
CA TRP A 154 -23.98 3.29 6.85
C TRP A 154 -23.03 2.21 7.39
N CYS A 155 -22.17 2.58 8.34
CA CYS A 155 -21.16 1.68 8.90
C CYS A 155 -21.65 0.80 10.07
N SER A 156 -22.85 1.05 10.62
CA SER A 156 -23.40 0.25 11.72
C SER A 156 -24.24 -0.93 11.23
N GLY A 157 -24.76 -0.87 10.00
CA GLY A 157 -25.54 -1.96 9.38
C GLY A 157 -24.71 -3.01 8.63
N ARG A 158 -23.38 -2.87 8.56
CA ARG A 158 -22.52 -3.74 7.75
C ARG A 158 -21.98 -4.91 8.57
N ASP A 159 -21.95 -6.06 7.93
CA ASP A 159 -21.39 -7.29 8.50
C ASP A 159 -19.86 -7.19 8.53
N THR A 160 -19.34 -6.91 9.73
CA THR A 160 -17.91 -6.74 9.99
C THR A 160 -17.16 -8.07 10.12
N GLU A 161 -17.85 -9.21 10.07
CA GLU A 161 -17.22 -10.53 10.23
C GLU A 161 -16.80 -11.16 8.89
N GLN A 162 -17.12 -10.53 7.76
CA GLN A 162 -16.81 -11.00 6.40
C GLN A 162 -15.35 -10.79 6.01
N PHE A 163 -14.43 -11.34 6.80
CA PHE A 163 -13.02 -11.46 6.43
C PHE A 163 -12.77 -12.73 5.64
N PRO A 164 -11.77 -12.76 4.73
CA PRO A 164 -11.39 -13.97 3.99
C PRO A 164 -11.24 -15.23 4.85
N THR A 165 -10.61 -15.13 6.02
CA THR A 165 -10.45 -16.31 6.90
C THR A 165 -11.69 -16.66 7.72
N SER A 166 -12.71 -15.79 7.78
CA SER A 166 -13.99 -16.07 8.44
C SER A 166 -14.92 -16.96 7.60
N LEU A 167 -14.62 -17.20 6.32
CA LEU A 167 -15.39 -18.03 5.39
C LEU A 167 -15.27 -19.55 5.69
N LYS A 168 -15.32 -19.95 6.96
CA LYS A 168 -15.15 -21.34 7.41
C LYS A 168 -16.22 -22.28 6.86
N SER A 169 -15.92 -22.87 5.73
CA SER A 169 -16.20 -24.28 5.47
C SER A 169 -15.03 -24.86 4.69
N LEU A 170 -13.88 -24.99 5.37
CA LEU A 170 -12.85 -25.90 4.90
C LEU A 170 -13.47 -27.32 4.90
N PRO A 171 -13.42 -28.07 3.78
CA PRO A 171 -13.70 -29.50 3.81
C PRO A 171 -12.86 -30.15 4.91
N ALA A 172 -13.39 -31.19 5.59
CA ALA A 172 -12.72 -31.83 6.73
C ALA A 172 -11.27 -32.27 6.48
N ASN A 173 -10.84 -32.35 5.22
CA ASN A 173 -9.51 -32.78 4.79
C ASN A 173 -8.71 -31.67 4.07
N TYR A 174 -9.05 -30.38 4.20
CA TYR A 174 -8.26 -29.32 3.58
C TYR A 174 -6.88 -29.21 4.25
N PRO A 175 -5.77 -29.43 3.53
CA PRO A 175 -4.44 -29.31 4.12
C PRO A 175 -4.19 -27.84 4.46
N LEU A 176 -4.23 -27.52 5.75
CA LEU A 176 -3.70 -26.25 6.25
C LEU A 176 -2.19 -26.30 6.08
N ASN A 177 -1.67 -25.59 5.07
CA ASN A 177 -0.26 -25.26 5.06
C ASN A 177 -0.01 -24.32 6.24
N THR A 178 0.41 -24.87 7.37
CA THR A 178 1.14 -24.11 8.39
C THR A 178 2.46 -23.71 7.73
N GLY A 179 2.44 -22.56 7.05
CA GLY A 179 3.61 -22.01 6.39
C GLY A 179 4.77 -22.05 7.38
N THR A 180 5.82 -22.78 7.01
CA THR A 180 7.10 -22.69 7.69
C THR A 180 7.59 -21.28 7.40
N ASP A 181 7.92 -20.51 8.44
CA ASP A 181 8.62 -19.24 8.29
C ASP A 181 9.78 -19.47 7.32
N VAL A 182 9.77 -18.77 6.18
CA VAL A 182 10.92 -18.75 5.30
C VAL A 182 11.96 -17.92 6.03
N SER A 183 12.77 -18.58 6.85
CA SER A 183 13.97 -18.03 7.43
C SER A 183 14.87 -17.62 6.27
N HIS A 184 14.84 -16.35 5.91
CA HIS A 184 15.90 -15.76 5.12
C HIS A 184 17.13 -15.74 6.02
N ASN A 185 18.07 -16.64 5.75
CA ASN A 185 19.42 -16.58 6.29
C ASN A 185 20.01 -15.21 5.94
N ALA A 186 19.91 -14.26 6.88
CA ALA A 186 20.57 -12.97 6.78
C ALA A 186 22.07 -13.19 6.97
N SER A 187 22.77 -13.47 5.87
CA SER A 187 24.21 -13.30 5.83
C SER A 187 24.51 -11.81 5.98
N ALA A 188 24.94 -11.40 7.17
CA ALA A 188 25.34 -10.04 7.49
C ALA A 188 26.38 -9.53 6.47
N PRO A 189 26.16 -8.41 5.76
CA PRO A 189 27.20 -7.82 4.95
C PRO A 189 28.21 -7.12 5.87
N LYS A 190 29.39 -7.73 6.03
CA LYS A 190 30.56 -7.06 6.59
C LYS A 190 31.06 -6.02 5.58
N GLY A 191 31.00 -4.75 5.98
CA GLY A 191 32.07 -3.77 5.77
C GLY A 191 32.29 -3.23 4.35
N LEU A 192 31.85 -1.98 4.17
CA LEU A 192 32.54 -0.88 3.48
C LEU A 192 33.59 -1.23 2.41
N SER A 193 33.26 -0.91 1.15
CA SER A 193 34.24 -0.38 0.20
C SER A 193 33.60 0.78 -0.57
N LEU A 194 34.09 1.98 -0.28
CA LEU A 194 33.82 3.23 -1.00
C LEU A 194 34.44 3.13 -2.39
N ILE A 195 33.63 3.04 -3.45
CA ILE A 195 34.06 3.46 -4.79
C ILE A 195 32.95 4.29 -5.44
N LEU A 196 33.28 5.56 -5.60
CA LEU A 196 32.60 6.60 -6.36
C LEU A 196 32.36 6.12 -7.79
N SER A 197 31.11 6.09 -8.27
CA SER A 197 30.81 5.90 -9.70
C SER A 197 29.51 6.62 -10.06
N VAL A 198 29.59 7.30 -11.20
CA VAL A 198 28.77 8.40 -11.67
C VAL A 198 27.47 7.91 -12.30
N LEU A 199 26.41 8.71 -12.10
CA LEU A 199 25.13 8.79 -12.82
C LEU A 199 24.70 7.59 -13.68
N PHE A 200 23.59 6.97 -13.29
CA PHE A 200 22.49 6.65 -14.22
C PHE A 200 21.15 6.83 -13.48
N LEU A 201 20.41 7.89 -13.82
CA LEU A 201 18.97 7.95 -13.53
C LEU A 201 18.30 6.91 -14.43
N ALA A 202 17.82 5.83 -13.84
CA ALA A 202 16.80 4.98 -14.45
C ALA A 202 15.61 4.95 -13.50
N THR A 203 14.55 5.63 -13.93
CA THR A 203 13.21 5.60 -13.37
C THR A 203 12.71 4.15 -13.37
N ILE A 204 12.53 3.56 -12.19
CA ILE A 204 11.86 2.26 -12.06
C ILE A 204 10.50 2.50 -11.40
N CYS A 205 9.53 2.90 -12.22
CA CYS A 205 8.14 2.49 -12.02
C CYS A 205 7.91 1.29 -12.94
N ASN A 206 8.31 0.08 -12.51
CA ASN A 206 7.69 -1.15 -13.04
C ASN A 206 6.35 -1.27 -12.31
N LEU A 207 5.19 -1.20 -12.94
CA LEU A 207 4.67 -2.07 -14.01
C LEU A 207 4.74 -3.56 -13.63
N THR A 208 3.81 -3.96 -12.77
CA THR A 208 3.22 -5.31 -12.84
C THR A 208 1.71 -5.16 -12.71
N VAL A 209 1.08 -4.87 -13.86
CA VAL A 209 -0.23 -5.42 -14.16
C VAL A 209 0.02 -6.88 -14.50
N LEU A 210 -0.43 -7.77 -13.60
CA LEU A 210 -0.95 -9.12 -13.89
C LEU A 210 -1.57 -9.68 -12.61
#